data_AF-V9ED64-F1
#
_entry.id   AF-V9ED64-F1
#
_cell.length_a   1.000
_cell.length_b   1.000
_cell.length_c   1.000
_cell.angle_alpha   90.00
_cell.angle_beta   90.00
_cell.angle_gamma   90.00
#
_symmetry.space_group_name_H-M   'P 1'
#
loop_
_entity.id
_entity.type
_entity.pdbx_description
1 polymer ?
#
loop_
_entity_poly.entity_id
_entity_poly.type
_entity_poly.pdbx_seq_one_letter_code
_entity_poly.pdbx_strand_id
1 'polypeptide(L)'
;MASVFLGDLNDYIQPSQACVNPLFTSDKPEGNGNSNGLAKITLETELSAADFAVPQPLKPNIIRTTTQEKATISLDDCLACSGCVTSAETVLISQQSYKEMLDVLAAKKHKRVVVTLSPQSRASLAAHFDMPVIAVHRKLVTLFRNLGVTLVIDSTCSGDFALLESRAEFLHRYGNQQKTIWARPPSSVAVSSAKTEYLEPSTSTNPLQDPLRAMPMLASSCPGWICYAEKSQPNAIPFIDTTKSPQQIAGSIIKRFVSGEHGVKPSEVYHVAVMPCFDKKLEASRKDFQDAEDATKDVDCVLATTEIIELIESLNVDFASLELATLTPEETMLSGVSEDGSSVLGSHLNASSGGHLEHIFRYAAKELFNVDVNGPLDQS
;
A
#
# COMPACT_ATOMS: atom_id res chain seq x y z
N MET A 1 -18.23 22.69 3.68
CA MET A 1 -17.99 22.00 2.39
C MET A 1 -18.34 20.54 2.62
N ALA A 2 -19.28 19.99 1.85
CA ALA A 2 -19.72 18.61 2.02
C ALA A 2 -18.59 17.67 1.57
N SER A 3 -17.98 16.97 2.52
CA SER A 3 -16.99 15.92 2.26
C SER A 3 -17.72 14.67 1.77
N VAL A 4 -17.44 14.27 0.53
CA VAL A 4 -17.99 13.04 -0.07
C VAL A 4 -17.19 11.86 0.46
N PHE A 5 -17.87 10.84 0.98
CA PHE A 5 -17.22 9.65 1.53
C PHE A 5 -17.65 8.38 0.78
N LEU A 6 -16.76 7.37 0.76
CA LEU A 6 -16.96 6.10 0.04
C LEU A 6 -18.28 5.36 0.38
N GLY A 7 -18.84 5.57 1.58
CA GLY A 7 -20.07 4.90 2.00
C GLY A 7 -21.38 5.49 1.45
N ASP A 8 -21.31 6.58 0.68
CA ASP A 8 -22.48 7.35 0.24
C ASP A 8 -22.72 7.30 -1.29
N LEU A 9 -21.97 6.49 -2.05
CA LEU A 9 -22.12 6.39 -3.51
C LEU A 9 -22.34 4.95 -4.00
N ASN A 10 -23.56 4.70 -4.49
CA ASN A 10 -23.91 3.52 -5.29
C ASN A 10 -23.68 3.81 -6.78
N ASP A 11 -22.42 3.90 -7.22
CA ASP A 11 -22.11 3.90 -8.65
C ASP A 11 -21.93 2.45 -9.14
N TYR A 12 -23.01 1.90 -9.68
CA TYR A 12 -23.04 0.59 -10.31
C TYR A 12 -22.35 0.66 -11.68
N ILE A 13 -21.16 0.07 -11.80
CA ILE A 13 -20.50 -0.15 -13.10
C ILE A 13 -20.99 -1.50 -13.65
N GLN A 14 -21.48 -1.50 -14.89
CA GLN A 14 -21.82 -2.70 -15.66
C GLN A 14 -20.63 -3.68 -15.63
N PRO A 15 -20.83 -5.01 -15.45
CA PRO A 15 -19.71 -5.94 -15.33
C PRO A 15 -18.87 -5.91 -16.61
N SER A 16 -17.73 -5.22 -16.56
CA SER A 16 -16.70 -5.33 -17.56
C SER A 16 -16.12 -6.74 -17.46
N GLN A 17 -15.84 -7.33 -18.62
CA GLN A 17 -15.20 -8.64 -18.77
C GLN A 17 -14.07 -8.82 -17.75
N ALA A 18 -13.98 -10.01 -17.15
CA ALA A 18 -13.08 -10.39 -16.05
C ALA A 18 -11.88 -9.42 -15.86
N CYS A 19 -11.92 -8.65 -14.76
CA CYS A 19 -10.93 -7.64 -14.35
C CYS A 19 -9.56 -8.23 -13.93
N VAL A 20 -9.09 -9.26 -14.62
CA VAL A 20 -7.74 -9.78 -14.46
C VAL A 20 -7.05 -9.55 -15.80
N ASN A 21 -6.16 -8.55 -15.86
CA ASN A 21 -5.27 -8.44 -17.00
C ASN A 21 -4.48 -9.76 -17.07
N PRO A 22 -4.48 -10.48 -18.21
CA PRO A 22 -3.73 -11.71 -18.31
C PRO A 22 -2.25 -11.40 -18.03
N LEU A 23 -1.75 -11.91 -16.90
CA LEU A 23 -0.35 -11.80 -16.48
C LEU A 23 0.64 -12.44 -17.48
N PHE A 24 0.11 -13.16 -18.49
CA PHE A 24 0.85 -13.86 -19.52
C PHE A 24 0.33 -13.46 -20.90
N THR A 25 0.71 -12.28 -21.40
CA THR A 25 0.61 -12.00 -22.83
C THR A 25 1.77 -12.69 -23.53
N SER A 26 1.47 -13.74 -24.32
CA SER A 26 2.43 -14.25 -25.29
C SER A 26 2.74 -13.14 -26.29
N ASP A 27 4.00 -12.77 -26.43
CA ASP A 27 4.46 -11.84 -27.45
C ASP A 27 3.94 -12.30 -28.82
N LYS A 28 3.06 -11.52 -29.45
CA LYS A 28 2.68 -11.77 -30.84
C LYS A 28 3.80 -11.23 -31.73
N PRO A 29 4.34 -12.03 -32.67
CA PRO A 29 5.22 -11.48 -33.70
C PRO A 29 4.40 -10.58 -34.63
N GLU A 30 5.00 -9.45 -35.00
CA GLU A 30 4.44 -8.47 -35.92
C GLU A 30 4.08 -9.12 -37.27
N GLY A 31 2.81 -9.01 -37.67
CA GLY A 31 2.31 -9.52 -38.94
C GLY A 31 0.98 -8.88 -39.34
N ASN A 32 1.00 -8.18 -40.47
CA ASN A 32 -0.12 -7.49 -41.13
C ASN A 32 -1.38 -8.36 -41.31
N GLY A 33 -2.56 -7.76 -41.14
CA GLY A 33 -3.79 -8.21 -41.82
C GLY A 33 -5.06 -8.29 -40.95
N ASN A 34 -6.09 -7.55 -41.36
CA ASN A 34 -7.47 -7.57 -40.85
C ASN A 34 -8.03 -8.98 -40.61
N SER A 35 -8.68 -9.20 -39.46
CA SER A 35 -9.99 -9.86 -39.40
C SER A 35 -10.61 -9.79 -38.00
N ASN A 36 -11.90 -9.47 -37.96
CA ASN A 36 -12.77 -9.67 -36.80
C ASN A 36 -12.75 -11.16 -36.40
N GLY A 37 -12.32 -11.46 -35.17
CA GLY A 37 -12.34 -12.81 -34.63
C GLY A 37 -12.69 -12.81 -33.15
N LEU A 38 -13.97 -13.05 -32.85
CA LEU A 38 -14.39 -13.47 -31.51
C LEU A 38 -13.62 -14.74 -31.14
N ALA A 39 -12.84 -14.68 -30.06
CA ALA A 39 -12.20 -15.86 -29.49
C ALA A 39 -13.28 -16.75 -28.86
N LYS A 40 -13.65 -17.82 -29.58
CA LYS A 40 -14.54 -18.87 -29.09
C LYS A 40 -13.68 -19.83 -28.24
N ILE A 41 -13.84 -19.80 -26.93
CA ILE A 41 -13.19 -20.76 -26.03
C ILE A 41 -14.04 -22.04 -26.04
N THR A 42 -13.55 -23.09 -26.69
CA THR A 42 -14.09 -24.44 -26.55
C THR A 42 -13.42 -25.08 -25.34
N LEU A 43 -14.20 -25.41 -24.32
CA LEU A 43 -13.77 -26.25 -23.20
C LEU A 43 -13.86 -27.70 -23.64
N GLU A 44 -12.71 -28.34 -23.89
CA GLU A 44 -12.64 -29.80 -23.95
C GLU A 44 -11.86 -30.32 -22.75
N THR A 45 -12.62 -30.88 -21.83
CA THR A 45 -12.19 -31.79 -20.78
C THR A 45 -11.67 -33.05 -21.48
N GLU A 46 -10.36 -33.29 -21.48
CA GLU A 46 -9.68 -34.61 -21.32
C GLU A 46 -8.15 -34.37 -21.26
N LEU A 47 -7.52 -34.67 -20.11
CA LEU A 47 -6.07 -34.59 -19.94
C LEU A 47 -5.38 -35.71 -20.74
N SER A 48 -4.38 -35.37 -21.55
CA SER A 48 -3.52 -36.34 -22.21
C SER A 48 -2.06 -36.20 -21.75
N ALA A 49 -1.31 -37.30 -21.82
CA ALA A 49 0.05 -37.45 -21.28
C ALA A 49 1.12 -36.51 -21.89
N ALA A 50 0.77 -35.60 -22.80
CA ALA A 50 1.66 -34.56 -23.32
C ALA A 50 1.84 -33.37 -22.35
N ASP A 51 1.02 -33.25 -21.32
CA ASP A 51 1.07 -32.15 -20.33
C ASP A 51 2.25 -32.22 -19.34
N PHE A 52 3.11 -33.25 -19.43
CA PHE A 52 4.32 -33.41 -18.60
C PHE A 52 5.60 -32.82 -19.23
N ALA A 53 5.52 -32.20 -20.41
CA ALA A 53 6.65 -31.45 -20.94
C ALA A 53 6.71 -30.08 -20.24
N VAL A 54 7.65 -29.92 -19.31
CA VAL A 54 7.96 -28.67 -18.60
C VAL A 54 8.05 -27.52 -19.61
N PRO A 55 7.08 -26.59 -19.66
CA PRO A 55 7.24 -25.37 -20.43
C PRO A 55 8.37 -24.59 -19.78
N GLN A 56 9.30 -24.08 -20.59
CA GLN A 56 10.33 -23.18 -20.09
C GLN A 56 9.68 -22.07 -19.24
N PRO A 57 10.33 -21.62 -18.15
CA PRO A 57 9.74 -20.62 -17.27
C PRO A 57 9.46 -19.36 -18.09
N LEU A 58 8.18 -19.12 -18.36
CA LEU A 58 7.69 -17.83 -18.83
C LEU A 58 8.11 -16.80 -17.79
N LYS A 59 9.11 -15.97 -18.14
CA LYS A 59 9.51 -14.86 -17.29
C LYS A 59 8.28 -13.97 -17.12
N PRO A 60 7.81 -13.77 -15.88
CA PRO A 60 6.62 -12.97 -15.67
C PRO A 60 6.95 -11.51 -16.00
N ASN A 61 6.24 -10.94 -16.98
CA ASN A 61 6.35 -9.53 -17.36
C ASN A 61 5.54 -8.69 -16.36
N ILE A 62 5.99 -8.67 -15.10
CA ILE A 62 5.34 -7.96 -13.97
C ILE A 62 5.46 -6.45 -14.14
N ILE A 63 6.47 -5.99 -14.89
CA ILE A 63 6.66 -4.60 -15.25
C ILE A 63 6.41 -4.51 -16.75
N ARG A 64 5.45 -3.68 -17.18
CA ARG A 64 5.36 -3.25 -18.58
C ARG A 64 6.58 -2.39 -18.87
N THR A 65 7.72 -3.01 -19.14
CA THR A 65 8.88 -2.31 -19.66
C THR A 65 8.58 -1.91 -21.09
N THR A 66 7.93 -0.76 -21.26
CA THR A 66 8.25 0.08 -22.41
C THR A 66 9.74 0.35 -22.34
N THR A 67 10.40 0.42 -23.49
CA THR A 67 11.84 0.66 -23.68
C THR A 67 12.31 2.06 -23.21
N GLN A 68 11.68 2.63 -22.18
CA GLN A 68 12.13 3.83 -21.48
C GLN A 68 12.93 3.44 -20.25
N GLU A 69 14.15 3.98 -20.12
CA GLU A 69 15.07 3.76 -19.00
C GLU A 69 14.53 4.24 -17.63
N LYS A 70 13.35 4.86 -17.60
CA LYS A 70 12.69 5.36 -16.38
C LYS A 70 11.29 4.77 -16.30
N ALA A 71 11.06 3.90 -15.32
CA ALA A 71 9.72 3.39 -15.02
C ALA A 71 8.90 4.51 -14.36
N THR A 72 7.96 5.08 -15.11
CA THR A 72 6.95 6.00 -14.58
C THR A 72 5.71 5.20 -14.21
N ILE A 73 5.29 5.25 -12.94
CA ILE A 73 4.07 4.58 -12.47
C ILE A 73 2.89 5.52 -12.73
N SER A 74 2.00 5.15 -13.66
CA SER A 74 0.75 5.86 -13.87
C SER A 74 -0.35 5.37 -12.91
N LEU A 75 -1.46 6.10 -12.82
CA LEU A 75 -2.65 5.62 -12.10
C LEU A 75 -3.10 4.26 -12.65
N ASP A 76 -3.07 4.08 -13.97
CA ASP A 76 -3.47 2.82 -14.62
C ASP A 76 -2.53 1.65 -14.30
N ASP A 77 -1.27 1.92 -13.94
CA ASP A 77 -0.29 0.92 -13.53
C ASP A 77 -0.37 0.58 -12.03
N CYS A 78 -0.85 1.52 -11.20
CA CYS A 78 -1.05 1.30 -9.76
C CYS A 78 -2.26 0.42 -9.47
N LEU A 79 -3.30 0.48 -10.31
CA LEU A 79 -4.54 -0.25 -10.07
C LEU A 79 -4.37 -1.70 -10.54
N ALA A 80 -4.14 -2.60 -9.57
CA ALA A 80 -4.06 -4.04 -9.77
C ALA A 80 -5.28 -4.64 -10.52
N CYS A 81 -6.37 -3.88 -10.64
CA CYS A 81 -7.44 -4.17 -11.56
C CYS A 81 -7.89 -2.91 -12.28
N SER A 82 -7.67 -2.88 -13.60
CA SER A 82 -8.41 -2.01 -14.50
C SER A 82 -9.91 -2.27 -14.28
N GLY A 83 -10.61 -1.37 -13.59
CA GLY A 83 -12.01 -1.53 -13.19
C GLY A 83 -12.28 -1.67 -11.69
N CYS A 84 -11.25 -1.76 -10.83
CA CYS A 84 -11.45 -1.78 -9.38
C CYS A 84 -11.72 -0.39 -8.77
N VAL A 85 -11.42 0.71 -9.47
CA VAL A 85 -11.64 2.08 -8.99
C VAL A 85 -12.86 2.69 -9.68
N THR A 86 -13.80 3.16 -8.88
CA THR A 86 -15.01 3.88 -9.28
C THR A 86 -14.68 5.32 -9.68
N SER A 87 -15.56 5.94 -10.48
CA SER A 87 -15.45 7.36 -10.84
C SER A 87 -15.32 8.26 -9.60
N ALA A 88 -16.04 7.92 -8.52
CA ALA A 88 -15.96 8.62 -7.23
C ALA A 88 -14.59 8.48 -6.55
N GLU A 89 -14.02 7.28 -6.54
CA GLU A 89 -12.69 7.00 -6.00
C GLU A 89 -11.60 7.76 -6.79
N THR A 90 -11.71 7.88 -8.12
CA THR A 90 -10.80 8.70 -8.94
C THR A 90 -10.83 10.19 -8.55
N VAL A 91 -12.01 10.72 -8.21
CA VAL A 91 -12.16 12.10 -7.72
C VAL A 91 -11.46 12.27 -6.37
N LEU A 92 -11.61 11.31 -5.45
CA LEU A 92 -10.93 11.34 -4.14
C LEU A 92 -9.40 11.29 -4.25
N ILE A 93 -8.88 10.50 -5.20
CA ILE A 93 -7.45 10.45 -5.52
C ILE A 93 -6.98 11.81 -6.04
N SER A 94 -7.75 12.43 -6.94
CA SER A 94 -7.36 13.70 -7.58
C SER A 94 -7.43 14.91 -6.64
N GLN A 95 -8.32 14.86 -5.63
CA GLN A 95 -8.43 15.91 -4.62
C GLN A 95 -7.21 15.98 -3.69
N GLN A 96 -6.56 14.85 -3.44
CA GLN A 96 -5.33 14.80 -2.66
C GLN A 96 -4.15 15.14 -3.57
N SER A 97 -3.59 16.33 -3.43
CA SER A 97 -2.48 16.81 -4.26
C SER A 97 -1.57 17.78 -3.53
N TYR A 98 -0.39 18.03 -4.10
CA TYR A 98 0.53 19.02 -3.54
C TYR A 98 -0.08 20.43 -3.54
N LYS A 99 -1.00 20.73 -4.47
CA LYS A 99 -1.72 22.00 -4.52
C LYS A 99 -2.65 22.18 -3.32
N GLU A 100 -3.41 21.15 -2.95
CA GLU A 100 -4.24 21.18 -1.74
C GLU A 100 -3.38 21.38 -0.49
N MET A 101 -2.23 20.69 -0.41
CA MET A 101 -1.30 20.91 0.70
C MET A 101 -0.80 22.36 0.77
N LEU A 102 -0.41 22.95 -0.36
CA LEU A 102 0.02 24.36 -0.43
C LEU A 102 -1.11 25.32 -0.04
N ASP A 103 -2.35 25.06 -0.47
CA ASP A 103 -3.53 25.85 -0.10
C ASP A 103 -3.81 25.76 1.41
N VAL A 104 -3.67 24.57 2.01
CA VAL A 104 -3.79 24.38 3.46
C VAL A 104 -2.72 25.15 4.23
N LEU A 105 -1.47 25.11 3.77
CA LEU A 105 -0.36 25.85 4.34
C LEU A 105 -0.57 27.37 4.23
N ALA A 106 -0.96 27.86 3.06
CA ALA A 106 -1.20 29.29 2.79
C ALA A 106 -2.38 29.84 3.61
N ALA A 107 -3.47 29.07 3.71
CA ALA A 107 -4.64 29.45 4.48
C ALA A 107 -4.45 29.32 6.00
N LYS A 108 -3.35 28.70 6.47
CA LYS A 108 -3.10 28.40 7.89
C LYS A 108 -4.30 27.77 8.59
N LYS A 109 -5.01 26.87 7.89
CA LYS A 109 -6.23 26.20 8.40
C LYS A 109 -5.95 25.36 9.65
N HIS A 110 -4.74 24.82 9.73
CA HIS A 110 -4.28 23.96 10.83
C HIS A 110 -3.10 24.61 11.54
N LYS A 111 -2.97 24.36 12.85
CA LYS A 111 -1.88 24.93 13.67
C LYS A 111 -0.55 24.26 13.38
N ARG A 112 -0.59 22.97 13.04
CA ARG A 112 0.57 22.13 12.76
C ARG A 112 0.35 21.37 11.47
N VAL A 113 1.39 21.31 10.64
CA VAL A 113 1.41 20.48 9.43
C VAL A 113 2.61 19.55 9.55
N VAL A 114 2.38 18.26 9.38
CA VAL A 114 3.41 17.22 9.49
C VAL A 114 3.44 16.43 8.20
N VAL A 115 4.64 16.20 7.67
CA VAL A 115 4.85 15.39 6.48
C VAL A 115 5.56 14.10 6.86
N THR A 116 4.99 12.96 6.48
CA THR A 116 5.64 11.66 6.60
C THR A 116 6.16 11.19 5.25
N LEU A 117 7.40 10.75 5.16
CA LEU A 117 8.04 10.24 3.96
C LEU A 117 8.16 8.71 4.05
N SER A 118 7.66 7.99 3.06
CA SER A 118 7.91 6.55 3.01
C SER A 118 9.36 6.22 2.62
N PRO A 119 9.95 5.13 3.15
CA PRO A 119 11.26 4.66 2.73
C PRO A 119 11.37 4.45 1.21
N GLN A 120 10.30 3.93 0.59
CA GLN A 120 10.23 3.68 -0.84
C GLN A 120 10.24 4.99 -1.65
N SER A 121 9.49 6.01 -1.22
CA SER A 121 9.52 7.33 -1.86
C SER A 121 10.90 7.96 -1.77
N ARG A 122 11.58 7.87 -0.62
CA ARG A 122 12.96 8.36 -0.49
C ARG A 122 13.93 7.61 -1.38
N ALA A 123 13.84 6.29 -1.45
CA ALA A 123 14.68 5.47 -2.32
C ALA A 123 14.46 5.80 -3.80
N SER A 124 13.21 5.98 -4.21
CA SER A 124 12.86 6.39 -5.58
C SER A 124 13.41 7.77 -5.92
N LEU A 125 13.25 8.75 -5.02
CA LEU A 125 13.79 10.10 -5.21
C LEU A 125 15.33 10.12 -5.17
N ALA A 126 15.95 9.28 -4.34
CA ALA A 126 17.40 9.09 -4.31
C ALA A 126 17.95 8.60 -5.64
N ALA A 127 17.29 7.61 -6.25
CA ALA A 127 17.62 7.16 -7.60
C ALA A 127 17.36 8.26 -8.65
N HIS A 128 16.28 9.03 -8.52
CA HIS A 128 15.94 10.10 -9.47
C HIS A 128 16.97 11.24 -9.49
N PHE A 129 17.43 11.67 -8.31
CA PHE A 129 18.38 12.79 -8.18
C PHE A 129 19.86 12.35 -8.12
N ASP A 130 20.13 11.05 -8.20
CA ASP A 130 21.49 10.47 -8.06
C ASP A 130 22.18 10.92 -6.75
N MET A 131 21.49 10.72 -5.63
CA MET A 131 21.97 11.13 -4.31
C MET A 131 21.75 10.04 -3.24
N PRO A 132 22.53 10.02 -2.15
CA PRO A 132 22.25 9.13 -1.03
C PRO A 132 20.86 9.35 -0.42
N VAL A 133 20.19 8.28 0.01
CA VAL A 133 18.83 8.32 0.59
C VAL A 133 18.73 9.29 1.77
N ILE A 134 19.74 9.31 2.65
CA ILE A 134 19.78 10.24 3.79
C ILE A 134 19.93 11.70 3.35
N ALA A 135 20.67 11.97 2.28
CA ALA A 135 20.81 13.31 1.73
C ALA A 135 19.48 13.80 1.14
N VAL A 136 18.76 12.94 0.41
CA VAL A 136 17.41 13.23 -0.09
C VAL A 136 16.45 13.52 1.05
N HIS A 137 16.44 12.69 2.09
CA HIS A 137 15.59 12.92 3.27
C HIS A 137 15.85 14.31 3.87
N ARG A 138 17.11 14.66 4.14
CA ARG A 138 17.48 15.95 4.75
C ARG A 138 17.17 17.14 3.84
N LYS A 139 17.27 16.99 2.52
CA LYS A 139 16.86 18.03 1.55
C LYS A 139 15.35 18.19 1.49
N LEU A 140 14.58 17.10 1.56
CA LEU A 140 13.13 17.15 1.67
C LEU A 140 12.71 17.85 2.97
N VAL A 141 13.39 17.58 4.08
CA VAL A 141 13.17 18.29 5.35
C VAL A 141 13.37 19.80 5.15
N THR A 142 14.46 20.23 4.52
CA THR A 142 14.69 21.65 4.18
C THR A 142 13.57 22.22 3.30
N LEU A 143 13.20 21.53 2.22
CA LEU A 143 12.17 21.95 1.28
C LEU A 143 10.83 22.16 1.98
N PHE A 144 10.34 21.17 2.73
CA PHE A 144 9.04 21.24 3.39
C PHE A 144 9.02 22.26 4.54
N ARG A 145 10.11 22.41 5.29
CA ARG A 145 10.22 23.47 6.31
C ARG A 145 10.15 24.86 5.69
N ASN A 146 10.79 25.08 4.54
CA ASN A 146 10.70 26.34 3.82
C ASN A 146 9.27 26.65 3.35
N LEU A 147 8.44 25.62 3.13
CA LEU A 147 7.01 25.75 2.82
C LEU A 147 6.12 25.97 4.06
N GLY A 148 6.68 25.87 5.28
CA GLY A 148 5.94 26.06 6.53
C GLY A 148 5.48 24.77 7.21
N VAL A 149 5.95 23.60 6.78
CA VAL A 149 5.73 22.32 7.48
C VAL A 149 6.47 22.33 8.81
N THR A 150 5.81 21.84 9.87
CA THR A 150 6.37 21.83 11.23
C THR A 150 7.37 20.70 11.42
N LEU A 151 7.02 19.47 11.02
CA LEU A 151 7.87 18.29 11.18
C LEU A 151 7.88 17.47 9.89
N VAL A 152 9.04 16.93 9.55
CA VAL A 152 9.21 16.02 8.41
C VAL A 152 9.83 14.74 8.91
N ILE A 153 9.07 13.65 8.84
CA ILE A 153 9.36 12.39 9.53
C ILE A 153 9.46 11.28 8.50
N ASP A 154 10.29 10.27 8.73
CA ASP A 154 10.28 9.05 7.95
C ASP A 154 9.32 7.99 8.54
N SER A 155 8.62 7.23 7.69
CA SER A 155 7.70 6.20 8.19
C SER A 155 8.38 4.88 8.60
N THR A 156 9.71 4.79 8.67
CA THR A 156 10.42 3.55 9.07
C THR A 156 9.95 3.07 10.44
N CYS A 157 9.91 3.95 11.45
CA CYS A 157 9.42 3.58 12.78
C CYS A 157 7.97 3.02 12.76
N SER A 158 7.10 3.61 11.93
CA SER A 158 5.72 3.11 11.77
C SER A 158 5.66 1.78 11.01
N GLY A 159 6.59 1.54 10.08
CA GLY A 159 6.78 0.24 9.44
C GLY A 159 7.26 -0.83 10.42
N ASP A 160 8.18 -0.45 11.31
CA ASP A 160 8.65 -1.30 12.39
C ASP A 160 7.49 -1.68 13.34
N PHE A 161 6.65 -0.74 13.75
CA PHE A 161 5.44 -1.06 14.51
C PHE A 161 4.49 -2.01 13.76
N ALA A 162 4.27 -1.80 12.45
CA ALA A 162 3.47 -2.72 11.65
C ALA A 162 4.03 -4.14 11.70
N LEU A 163 5.35 -4.31 11.54
CA LEU A 163 5.99 -5.62 11.65
C LEU A 163 5.82 -6.25 13.04
N LEU A 164 5.96 -5.46 14.11
CA LEU A 164 5.84 -5.93 15.48
C LEU A 164 4.43 -6.42 15.81
N GLU A 165 3.41 -5.76 15.29
CA GLU A 165 2.01 -6.17 15.46
C GLU A 165 1.68 -7.38 14.57
N SER A 166 2.01 -7.33 13.27
CA SER A 166 1.78 -8.44 12.33
C SER A 166 2.43 -9.74 12.78
N ARG A 167 3.67 -9.69 13.30
CA ARG A 167 4.35 -10.90 13.82
C ARG A 167 3.68 -11.43 15.09
N ALA A 168 3.19 -10.54 15.98
CA ALA A 168 2.53 -10.94 17.21
C ALA A 168 1.19 -11.61 16.90
N GLU A 169 0.44 -11.04 15.95
CA GLU A 169 -0.79 -11.61 15.43
C GLU A 169 -0.55 -12.97 14.77
N PHE A 170 0.50 -13.10 13.94
CA PHE A 170 0.86 -14.38 13.34
C PHE A 170 1.12 -15.46 14.39
N LEU A 171 1.93 -15.18 15.41
CA LEU A 171 2.22 -16.13 16.49
C LEU A 171 0.96 -16.52 17.25
N HIS A 172 0.07 -15.55 17.51
CA HIS A 172 -1.20 -15.80 18.15
C HIS A 172 -2.10 -16.73 17.32
N ARG A 173 -2.30 -16.41 16.03
CA ARG A 173 -3.10 -17.22 15.09
C ARG A 173 -2.50 -18.62 14.93
N TYR A 174 -1.17 -18.72 14.80
CA TYR A 174 -0.46 -20.00 14.64
C TYR A 174 -0.56 -20.88 15.89
N GLY A 175 -0.35 -20.29 17.09
CA GLY A 175 -0.41 -21.00 18.36
C GLY A 175 -1.79 -21.56 18.68
N ASN A 176 -2.86 -20.91 18.22
CA ASN A 176 -4.24 -21.34 18.43
C ASN A 176 -4.72 -22.47 17.50
N GLN A 177 -3.88 -22.95 16.57
CA GLN A 177 -3.99 -24.20 15.79
C GLN A 177 -5.42 -24.63 15.38
N GLN A 178 -6.21 -23.79 14.70
CA GLN A 178 -7.39 -24.30 14.00
C GLN A 178 -7.03 -24.72 12.57
N LYS A 179 -7.52 -25.91 12.17
CA LYS A 179 -7.52 -26.38 10.78
C LYS A 179 -8.56 -25.58 9.98
N THR A 180 -8.39 -24.26 9.87
CA THR A 180 -9.09 -23.48 8.85
C THR A 180 -8.45 -23.86 7.52
N ILE A 181 -9.10 -24.76 6.78
CA ILE A 181 -8.71 -25.02 5.39
C ILE A 181 -9.29 -23.85 4.59
N TRP A 182 -8.44 -22.96 4.10
CA TRP A 182 -8.84 -22.04 3.05
C TRP A 182 -9.15 -22.87 1.80
N ALA A 183 -10.43 -23.16 1.58
CA ALA A 183 -10.91 -23.67 0.32
C ALA A 183 -11.20 -22.45 -0.57
N ARG A 184 -10.49 -22.33 -1.68
CA ARG A 184 -10.90 -21.41 -2.75
C ARG A 184 -12.37 -21.77 -3.06
N PRO A 185 -13.32 -20.82 -2.93
CA PRO A 185 -14.69 -21.10 -3.32
C PRO A 185 -14.70 -21.60 -4.76
N PRO A 186 -15.56 -22.55 -5.13
CA PRO A 186 -15.81 -22.79 -6.55
C PRO A 186 -16.12 -21.43 -7.17
N SER A 187 -15.46 -21.12 -8.29
CA SER A 187 -15.63 -19.88 -9.05
C SER A 187 -17.09 -19.43 -9.00
N SER A 188 -17.32 -18.17 -8.60
CA SER A 188 -18.65 -17.56 -8.54
C SER A 188 -19.42 -17.89 -9.82
N VAL A 189 -20.55 -18.58 -9.70
CA VAL A 189 -21.44 -18.80 -10.84
C VAL A 189 -22.34 -17.58 -10.93
N ALA A 190 -22.24 -16.82 -12.03
CA ALA A 190 -23.21 -15.79 -12.32
C ALA A 190 -24.57 -16.46 -12.59
N VAL A 191 -25.49 -16.38 -11.63
CA VAL A 191 -26.82 -16.98 -11.74
C VAL A 191 -27.76 -16.05 -12.53
N SER A 192 -27.56 -14.73 -12.47
CA SER A 192 -28.31 -13.72 -13.21
C SER A 192 -27.62 -12.34 -13.18
N SER A 193 -27.99 -11.44 -14.11
CA SER A 193 -27.53 -10.03 -14.16
C SER A 193 -27.92 -9.19 -12.94
N ALA A 194 -28.77 -9.71 -12.06
CA ALA A 194 -29.22 -9.04 -10.83
C ALA A 194 -28.93 -9.85 -9.55
N LYS A 195 -28.30 -11.03 -9.65
CA LYS A 195 -28.07 -11.91 -8.49
C LYS A 195 -26.78 -12.73 -8.65
N THR A 196 -25.86 -12.48 -7.74
CA THR A 196 -24.67 -13.31 -7.51
C THR A 196 -24.94 -14.13 -6.24
N GLU A 197 -24.97 -15.46 -6.37
CA GLU A 197 -25.10 -16.35 -5.23
C GLU A 197 -23.70 -16.78 -4.79
N TYR A 198 -23.31 -16.37 -3.57
CA TYR A 198 -22.08 -16.83 -2.95
C TYR A 198 -22.38 -18.16 -2.26
N LEU A 199 -21.68 -19.23 -2.65
CA LEU A 199 -21.72 -20.49 -1.92
C LEU A 199 -21.00 -20.28 -0.57
N GLU A 200 -21.77 -20.02 0.48
CA GLU A 200 -21.31 -20.10 1.88
C GLU A 200 -20.82 -21.54 2.13
N PRO A 201 -19.55 -21.75 2.54
CA PRO A 201 -19.12 -23.07 2.96
C PRO A 201 -19.95 -23.49 4.19
N SER A 202 -20.76 -24.53 4.02
CA SER A 202 -21.57 -25.12 5.09
C SER A 202 -20.68 -25.77 6.16
N THR A 203 -20.12 -24.96 7.06
CA THR A 203 -19.53 -25.46 8.30
C THR A 203 -19.97 -24.58 9.45
N SER A 204 -20.40 -25.20 10.54
CA SER A 204 -20.81 -24.59 11.81
C SER A 204 -19.66 -23.85 12.55
N THR A 205 -18.56 -23.60 11.84
CA THR A 205 -17.35 -22.90 12.26
C THR A 205 -17.01 -21.89 11.17
N ASN A 206 -17.83 -20.86 11.03
CA ASN A 206 -17.59 -19.81 10.06
C ASN A 206 -16.41 -18.94 10.56
N PRO A 207 -15.27 -18.85 9.84
CA PRO A 207 -14.16 -17.96 10.22
C PRO A 207 -14.57 -16.47 10.25
N LEU A 208 -15.78 -16.13 9.81
CA LEU A 208 -16.38 -14.79 10.00
C LEU A 208 -16.59 -14.39 11.47
N GLN A 209 -16.49 -15.29 12.46
CA GLN A 209 -16.73 -14.97 13.87
C GLN A 209 -15.49 -14.61 14.70
N ASP A 210 -14.27 -14.92 14.25
CA ASP A 210 -13.03 -14.52 14.96
C ASP A 210 -11.83 -14.44 14.00
N PRO A 211 -11.48 -13.22 13.51
CA PRO A 211 -10.32 -13.00 12.63
C PRO A 211 -9.01 -13.55 13.23
N LEU A 212 -8.85 -13.52 14.55
CA LEU A 212 -7.65 -13.96 15.26
C LEU A 212 -7.45 -15.50 15.26
N ARG A 213 -8.33 -16.25 14.59
CA ARG A 213 -8.25 -17.71 14.42
C ARG A 213 -8.10 -18.16 12.97
N ALA A 214 -8.15 -17.25 12.01
CA ALA A 214 -8.14 -17.60 10.60
C ALA A 214 -6.71 -17.77 10.06
N MET A 215 -6.45 -18.92 9.41
CA MET A 215 -5.18 -19.26 8.76
C MET A 215 -5.42 -19.80 7.33
N PRO A 216 -4.60 -19.44 6.33
CA PRO A 216 -3.33 -18.68 6.41
C PRO A 216 -3.56 -17.20 6.73
N MET A 217 -2.58 -16.53 7.34
CA MET A 217 -2.61 -15.08 7.56
C MET A 217 -2.15 -14.36 6.28
N LEU A 218 -2.97 -13.44 5.78
CA LEU A 218 -2.72 -12.63 4.58
C LEU A 218 -2.32 -11.22 5.00
N ALA A 219 -1.37 -10.62 4.27
CA ALA A 219 -0.89 -9.28 4.58
C ALA A 219 -1.99 -8.22 4.43
N SER A 220 -1.94 -7.17 5.26
CA SER A 220 -2.91 -6.06 5.25
C SER A 220 -2.33 -4.72 4.77
N SER A 221 -1.00 -4.61 4.65
CA SER A 221 -0.32 -3.33 4.45
C SER A 221 -0.51 -2.70 3.05
N CYS A 222 -0.89 -3.51 2.06
CA CYS A 222 -1.08 -3.10 0.67
C CYS A 222 -2.57 -2.76 0.40
N PRO A 223 -2.92 -1.47 0.23
CA PRO A 223 -4.31 -1.07 0.00
C PRO A 223 -4.91 -1.61 -1.30
N GLY A 224 -4.12 -1.77 -2.37
CA GLY A 224 -4.60 -2.38 -3.61
C GLY A 224 -5.04 -3.83 -3.42
N TRP A 225 -4.31 -4.60 -2.60
CA TRP A 225 -4.71 -5.95 -2.21
C TRP A 225 -5.99 -5.94 -1.36
N ILE A 226 -6.11 -5.02 -0.40
CA ILE A 226 -7.33 -4.89 0.42
C ILE A 226 -8.55 -4.60 -0.47
N CYS A 227 -8.45 -3.61 -1.37
CA CYS A 227 -9.53 -3.28 -2.29
C CYS A 227 -9.89 -4.47 -3.19
N TYR A 228 -8.90 -5.22 -3.67
CA TYR A 228 -9.14 -6.45 -4.44
C TYR A 228 -9.87 -7.50 -3.60
N ALA A 229 -9.43 -7.76 -2.37
CA ALA A 229 -10.06 -8.72 -1.47
C ALA A 229 -11.52 -8.33 -1.16
N GLU A 230 -11.77 -7.07 -0.83
CA GLU A 230 -13.12 -6.56 -0.53
C GLU A 230 -14.07 -6.67 -1.73
N LYS A 231 -13.60 -6.36 -2.95
CA LYS A 231 -14.43 -6.30 -4.16
C LYS A 231 -14.56 -7.64 -4.88
N SER A 232 -13.49 -8.43 -4.91
CA SER A 232 -13.40 -9.64 -5.74
C SER A 232 -13.37 -10.93 -4.94
N GLN A 233 -12.91 -10.90 -3.68
CA GLN A 233 -12.77 -12.12 -2.87
C GLN A 233 -13.11 -11.88 -1.38
N PRO A 234 -14.38 -11.59 -1.03
CA PRO A 234 -14.76 -11.28 0.36
C PRO A 234 -14.41 -12.39 1.36
N ASN A 235 -14.35 -13.64 0.88
CA ASN A 235 -13.95 -14.80 1.67
C ASN A 235 -12.49 -14.77 2.15
N ALA A 236 -11.65 -13.88 1.59
CA ALA A 236 -10.28 -13.66 2.07
C ALA A 236 -10.23 -12.71 3.28
N ILE A 237 -11.26 -11.89 3.52
CA ILE A 237 -11.26 -10.85 4.57
C ILE A 237 -10.92 -11.41 5.95
N PRO A 238 -11.49 -12.54 6.42
CA PRO A 238 -11.14 -13.08 7.74
C PRO A 238 -9.66 -13.45 7.91
N PHE A 239 -8.99 -13.76 6.79
CA PHE A 239 -7.60 -14.18 6.76
C PHE A 239 -6.63 -13.00 6.73
N ILE A 240 -7.10 -11.78 6.48
CA ILE A 240 -6.28 -10.58 6.46
C ILE A 240 -5.88 -10.23 7.90
N ASP A 241 -4.60 -9.91 8.08
CA ASP A 241 -4.02 -9.37 9.31
C ASP A 241 -4.76 -8.12 9.77
N THR A 242 -5.05 -8.00 11.07
CA THR A 242 -5.78 -6.84 11.62
C THR A 242 -4.91 -5.60 11.79
N THR A 243 -3.60 -5.75 11.64
CA THR A 243 -2.61 -4.68 11.74
C THR A 243 -2.86 -3.59 10.70
N LYS A 244 -2.88 -2.32 11.16
CA LYS A 244 -2.95 -1.15 10.29
C LYS A 244 -1.72 -1.05 9.39
N SER A 245 -1.84 -0.44 8.21
CA SER A 245 -0.67 -0.18 7.37
C SER A 245 0.28 0.84 8.00
N PRO A 246 1.57 0.84 7.63
CA PRO A 246 2.55 1.81 8.15
C PRO A 246 2.12 3.28 7.99
N GLN A 247 1.38 3.60 6.92
CA GLN A 247 0.82 4.94 6.70
C GLN A 247 -0.17 5.33 7.82
N GLN A 248 -1.08 4.42 8.16
CA GLN A 248 -2.13 4.70 9.13
C GLN A 248 -1.59 4.66 10.56
N ILE A 249 -0.63 3.77 10.83
CA ILE A 249 0.12 3.77 12.10
C ILE A 249 0.86 5.11 12.27
N ALA A 250 1.55 5.60 11.24
CA ALA A 250 2.21 6.91 11.30
C ALA A 250 1.22 8.02 11.63
N GLY A 251 0.06 8.04 10.95
CA GLY A 251 -1.00 9.01 11.21
C GLY A 251 -1.49 8.99 12.65
N SER A 252 -1.86 7.81 13.16
CA SER A 252 -2.32 7.64 14.54
C SER A 252 -1.27 8.08 15.58
N ILE A 253 0.02 7.78 15.35
CA ILE A 253 1.11 8.16 16.26
C ILE A 253 1.33 9.68 16.22
N ILE A 254 1.44 10.26 15.02
CA ILE A 254 1.74 11.69 14.83
C ILE A 254 0.65 12.56 15.45
N LYS A 255 -0.62 12.23 15.18
CA LYS A 255 -1.75 13.01 15.71
C LYS A 255 -1.74 13.04 17.24
N ARG A 256 -1.48 11.89 17.89
CA ARG A 256 -1.40 11.78 19.36
C ARG A 256 -0.14 12.42 19.94
N PHE A 257 1.01 12.21 19.31
CA PHE A 257 2.27 12.77 19.77
C PHE A 257 2.29 14.30 19.68
N VAL A 258 1.97 14.85 18.52
CA VAL A 258 2.02 16.30 18.29
C VAL A 258 0.95 17.02 19.10
N SER A 259 -0.24 16.42 19.30
CA SER A 259 -1.25 17.01 20.17
C SER A 259 -0.80 17.12 21.62
N GLY A 260 -0.17 16.06 22.15
CA GLY A 260 0.40 16.05 23.51
C GLY A 260 1.55 17.04 23.68
N GLU A 261 2.58 16.95 22.84
CA GLU A 261 3.81 17.73 23.00
C GLU A 261 3.66 19.20 22.60
N HIS A 262 2.86 19.50 21.56
CA HIS A 262 2.72 20.87 21.06
C HIS A 262 1.49 21.59 21.62
N GLY A 263 0.69 20.93 22.49
CA GLY A 263 -0.49 21.52 23.12
C GLY A 263 -1.59 21.90 22.13
N VAL A 264 -1.77 21.13 21.07
CA VAL A 264 -2.78 21.33 20.03
C VAL A 264 -3.78 20.18 20.02
N LYS A 265 -4.98 20.37 19.47
CA LYS A 265 -5.93 19.26 19.31
C LYS A 265 -5.53 18.38 18.12
N PRO A 266 -5.86 17.08 18.09
CA PRO A 266 -5.61 16.23 16.93
C PRO A 266 -6.20 16.77 15.61
N SER A 267 -7.39 17.40 15.67
CA SER A 267 -8.01 18.08 14.54
C SER A 267 -7.28 19.35 14.05
N GLU A 268 -6.39 19.92 14.86
CA GLU A 268 -5.55 21.07 14.51
C GLU A 268 -4.21 20.66 13.89
N VAL A 269 -3.94 19.36 13.78
CA VAL A 269 -2.77 18.79 13.10
C VAL A 269 -3.21 18.32 11.72
N TYR A 270 -2.54 18.76 10.67
CA TYR A 270 -2.75 18.26 9.30
C TYR A 270 -1.60 17.35 8.92
N HIS A 271 -1.88 16.07 8.68
CA HIS A 271 -0.90 15.06 8.35
C HIS A 271 -0.91 14.75 6.86
N VAL A 272 0.23 14.94 6.22
CA VAL A 272 0.49 14.64 4.81
C VAL A 272 1.43 13.44 4.71
N ALA A 273 1.08 12.42 3.95
CA ALA A 273 1.95 11.26 3.74
C ALA A 273 2.46 11.21 2.28
N VAL A 274 3.76 11.04 2.09
CA VAL A 274 4.40 10.88 0.78
C VAL A 274 4.65 9.39 0.53
N MET A 275 3.98 8.86 -0.49
CA MET A 275 3.88 7.43 -0.75
C MET A 275 4.25 7.07 -2.20
N PRO A 276 4.69 5.84 -2.46
CA PRO A 276 5.04 5.38 -3.81
C PRO A 276 3.84 4.86 -4.62
N CYS A 277 2.61 4.97 -4.08
CA CYS A 277 1.43 4.29 -4.62
C CYS A 277 0.18 5.18 -4.52
N PHE A 278 -0.64 5.22 -5.57
CA PHE A 278 -1.90 5.97 -5.58
C PHE A 278 -2.98 5.34 -4.68
N ASP A 279 -2.98 4.01 -4.48
CA ASP A 279 -3.96 3.35 -3.60
C ASP A 279 -3.86 3.81 -2.14
N LYS A 280 -2.71 4.36 -1.74
CA LYS A 280 -2.54 4.98 -0.42
C LYS A 280 -3.43 6.22 -0.24
N LYS A 281 -3.77 6.94 -1.32
CA LYS A 281 -4.77 8.02 -1.32
C LYS A 281 -6.18 7.50 -1.06
N LEU A 282 -6.52 6.33 -1.62
CA LEU A 282 -7.80 5.66 -1.34
C LEU A 282 -7.86 5.18 0.11
N GLU A 283 -6.76 4.61 0.60
CA GLU A 283 -6.64 4.18 2.00
C GLU A 283 -6.89 5.34 2.97
N ALA A 284 -6.27 6.51 2.75
CA ALA A 284 -6.48 7.72 3.56
C ALA A 284 -7.92 8.27 3.50
N SER A 285 -8.69 7.89 2.48
CA SER A 285 -10.08 8.33 2.31
C SER A 285 -11.10 7.42 2.98
N ARG A 286 -10.68 6.26 3.52
CA ARG A 286 -11.59 5.31 4.17
C ARG A 286 -12.19 5.91 5.46
N LYS A 287 -13.44 5.53 5.74
CA LYS A 287 -14.14 5.91 6.99
C LYS A 287 -13.50 5.20 8.21
N ASP A 288 -12.85 4.06 8.00
CA ASP A 288 -12.23 3.23 9.05
C ASP A 288 -11.04 3.90 9.76
N PHE A 289 -10.42 4.89 9.11
CA PHE A 289 -9.27 5.64 9.65
C PHE A 289 -9.65 7.06 10.11
N GLN A 290 -10.91 7.21 10.53
CA GLN A 290 -11.42 8.41 11.16
C GLN A 290 -11.61 8.16 12.65
N ASP A 291 -10.99 8.98 13.47
CA ASP A 291 -11.25 9.00 14.90
C ASP A 291 -12.56 9.77 15.14
N ALA A 292 -13.59 9.06 15.59
CA ALA A 292 -14.90 9.63 15.85
C ALA A 292 -14.91 10.55 17.08
N GLU A 293 -14.02 10.33 18.05
CA GLU A 293 -13.93 11.15 19.26
C GLU A 293 -13.29 12.50 18.95
N ASP A 294 -12.19 12.47 18.18
CA ASP A 294 -11.42 13.66 17.83
C ASP A 294 -11.88 14.34 16.53
N ALA A 295 -12.82 13.73 15.81
CA ALA A 295 -13.33 14.15 14.50
C ALA A 295 -12.18 14.45 13.51
N THR A 296 -11.15 13.59 13.50
CA THR A 296 -9.96 13.75 12.65
C THR A 296 -9.64 12.47 11.91
N LYS A 297 -8.91 12.59 10.79
CA LYS A 297 -8.35 11.46 10.06
C LYS A 297 -6.96 11.13 10.58
N ASP A 298 -6.57 9.86 10.54
CA ASP A 298 -5.18 9.45 10.72
C ASP A 298 -4.27 10.16 9.68
N VAL A 299 -4.71 10.22 8.42
CA VAL A 299 -4.01 10.87 7.31
C VAL A 299 -4.96 11.80 6.57
N ASP A 300 -4.60 13.07 6.43
CA ASP A 300 -5.47 14.08 5.82
C ASP A 300 -5.26 14.20 4.31
N CYS A 301 -4.02 14.02 3.84
CA CYS A 301 -3.65 14.06 2.43
C CYS A 301 -2.49 13.11 2.14
N VAL A 302 -2.52 12.47 0.97
CA VAL A 302 -1.43 11.65 0.48
C VAL A 302 -0.90 12.23 -0.82
N LEU A 303 0.43 12.37 -0.91
CA LEU A 303 1.16 12.77 -2.11
C LEU A 303 1.87 11.56 -2.69
N ALA A 304 1.71 11.32 -3.98
CA ALA A 304 2.51 10.37 -4.72
C ALA A 304 3.96 10.88 -4.82
N THR A 305 4.90 9.96 -5.02
CA THR A 305 6.33 10.31 -5.14
C THR A 305 6.59 11.20 -6.35
N THR A 306 5.85 11.00 -7.45
CA THR A 306 5.92 11.85 -8.65
C THR A 306 5.40 13.26 -8.38
N GLU A 307 4.40 13.44 -7.51
CA GLU A 307 3.89 14.75 -7.12
C GLU A 307 4.92 15.58 -6.34
N ILE A 308 5.91 14.94 -5.72
CA ILE A 308 7.05 15.66 -5.12
C ILE A 308 7.98 16.22 -6.19
N ILE A 309 8.18 15.51 -7.29
CA ILE A 309 8.97 15.99 -8.43
C ILE A 309 8.24 17.19 -9.06
N GLU A 310 6.93 17.06 -9.31
CA GLU A 310 6.09 18.14 -9.81
C GLU A 310 6.09 19.36 -8.87
N LEU A 311 6.07 19.14 -7.55
CA LEU A 311 6.17 20.20 -6.56
C LEU A 311 7.51 20.95 -6.69
N ILE A 312 8.63 20.23 -6.74
CA ILE A 312 9.98 20.82 -6.88
C ILE A 312 10.07 21.66 -8.16
N GLU A 313 9.57 21.13 -9.28
CA GLU A 313 9.52 21.82 -10.56
C GLU A 313 8.63 23.07 -10.50
N SER A 314 7.45 22.97 -9.87
CA SER A 314 6.50 24.09 -9.73
C SER A 314 7.06 25.25 -8.89
N LEU A 315 7.93 24.93 -7.92
CA LEU A 315 8.60 25.91 -7.07
C LEU A 315 9.86 26.49 -7.72
N ASN A 316 10.29 25.94 -8.87
CA ASN A 316 11.54 26.29 -9.55
C ASN A 316 12.75 26.23 -8.60
N VAL A 317 12.79 25.19 -7.76
CA VAL A 317 13.86 24.97 -6.76
C VAL A 317 14.87 23.98 -7.32
N ASP A 318 16.15 24.35 -7.28
CA ASP A 318 17.23 23.40 -7.52
C ASP A 318 17.44 22.50 -6.29
N PHE A 319 16.82 21.32 -6.33
CA PHE A 319 16.85 20.36 -5.22
C PHE A 319 18.28 19.92 -4.87
N ALA A 320 19.17 19.81 -5.86
CA ALA A 320 20.54 19.35 -5.67
C ALA A 320 21.39 20.36 -4.86
N SER A 321 21.08 21.66 -4.94
CA SER A 321 21.78 22.71 -4.18
C SER A 321 21.18 23.03 -2.82
N LEU A 322 19.99 22.48 -2.46
CA LEU A 322 19.41 22.68 -1.13
C LEU A 322 20.34 22.24 0.01
N GLU A 323 20.39 23.01 1.08
CA GLU A 323 21.18 22.63 2.27
C GLU A 323 20.60 21.38 2.95
N LEU A 324 21.47 20.58 3.55
CA LEU A 324 21.06 19.41 4.32
C LEU A 324 20.53 19.86 5.70
N ALA A 325 19.24 19.72 5.96
CA ALA A 325 18.67 20.07 7.25
C ALA A 325 19.29 19.25 8.39
N THR A 326 19.48 19.86 9.57
CA THR A 326 19.66 19.11 10.81
C THR A 326 18.29 18.64 11.30
N LEU A 327 18.17 17.35 11.63
CA LEU A 327 16.94 16.77 12.14
C LEU A 327 16.71 17.22 13.59
N THR A 328 15.46 17.48 13.95
CA THR A 328 15.12 17.75 15.36
C THR A 328 15.08 16.43 16.15
N PRO A 329 15.20 16.47 17.49
CA PRO A 329 15.03 15.27 18.31
C PRO A 329 13.70 14.56 18.07
N GLU A 330 12.61 15.31 17.84
CA GLU A 330 11.29 14.78 17.50
C GLU A 330 11.31 14.03 16.16
N GLU A 331 11.94 14.60 15.13
CA GLU A 331 12.05 13.96 13.82
C GLU A 331 12.90 12.70 13.89
N THR A 332 14.04 12.72 14.56
CA THR A 332 14.88 11.53 14.73
C THR A 332 14.13 10.42 15.48
N MET A 333 13.45 10.77 16.57
CA MET A 333 12.70 9.81 17.38
C MET A 333 11.55 9.17 16.60
N LEU A 334 10.75 9.98 15.91
CA LEU A 334 9.58 9.47 15.17
C LEU A 334 9.95 8.81 13.85
N SER A 335 11.09 9.17 13.26
CA SER A 335 11.52 8.61 11.97
C SER A 335 11.98 7.16 12.08
N GLY A 336 12.59 6.79 13.21
CA GLY A 336 13.30 5.51 13.32
C GLY A 336 14.53 5.44 12.41
N VAL A 337 15.05 6.61 12.02
CA VAL A 337 16.25 6.80 11.19
C VAL A 337 17.24 7.63 11.99
N SER A 338 18.46 7.13 12.14
CA SER A 338 19.57 7.81 12.78
C SER A 338 20.21 8.84 11.85
N GLU A 339 21.03 9.75 12.39
CA GLU A 339 21.71 10.80 11.61
C GLU A 339 22.62 10.24 10.50
N ASP A 340 23.15 9.04 10.70
CA ASP A 340 23.96 8.30 9.73
C ASP A 340 23.12 7.55 8.67
N GLY A 341 21.80 7.60 8.78
CA GLY A 341 20.86 6.91 7.90
C GLY A 341 20.62 5.44 8.27
N SER A 342 21.17 4.95 9.38
CA SER A 342 20.84 3.63 9.91
C SER A 342 19.41 3.62 10.49
N SER A 343 18.78 2.45 10.50
CA SER A 343 17.41 2.27 11.03
C SER A 343 17.41 1.43 12.29
N VAL A 344 16.44 1.67 13.18
CA VAL A 344 16.38 1.08 14.52
C VAL A 344 16.25 -0.45 14.49
N LEU A 345 15.35 -1.01 13.69
CA LEU A 345 15.18 -2.46 13.55
C LEU A 345 15.83 -3.06 12.28
N GLY A 346 16.76 -2.36 11.62
CA GLY A 346 17.42 -2.87 10.41
C GLY A 346 16.47 -3.00 9.20
N SER A 347 15.59 -2.01 9.01
CA SER A 347 14.43 -1.97 8.10
C SER A 347 14.73 -2.00 6.59
N HIS A 348 15.81 -2.65 6.14
CA HIS A 348 15.94 -3.02 4.72
C HIS A 348 14.80 -3.95 4.26
N LEU A 349 14.18 -4.67 5.19
CA LEU A 349 13.09 -5.62 4.94
C LEU A 349 11.70 -4.95 4.73
N ASN A 350 11.50 -3.70 5.13
CA ASN A 350 10.18 -3.04 4.93
C ASN A 350 9.98 -2.48 3.53
N ALA A 351 11.07 -2.28 2.77
CA ALA A 351 11.03 -1.55 1.51
C ALA A 351 10.76 -2.46 0.29
N SER A 352 11.04 -3.77 0.38
CA SER A 352 10.94 -4.70 -0.75
C SER A 352 9.79 -5.68 -0.61
N SER A 353 9.31 -6.18 -1.76
CA SER A 353 8.41 -7.33 -1.79
C SER A 353 9.02 -8.52 -1.04
N GLY A 354 8.20 -9.22 -0.24
CA GLY A 354 8.63 -10.36 0.55
C GLY A 354 9.31 -10.03 1.89
N GLY A 355 9.77 -8.79 2.13
CA GLY A 355 10.52 -8.50 3.34
C GLY A 355 9.70 -8.50 4.63
N HIS A 356 8.40 -8.16 4.58
CA HIS A 356 7.49 -8.38 5.72
C HIS A 356 7.35 -9.86 6.07
N LEU A 357 7.18 -10.71 5.06
CA LEU A 357 7.09 -12.16 5.23
C LEU A 357 8.40 -12.72 5.80
N GLU A 358 9.54 -12.27 5.27
CA GLU A 358 10.86 -12.67 5.77
C GLU A 358 11.04 -12.32 7.24
N HIS A 359 10.66 -11.10 7.66
CA HIS A 359 10.73 -10.70 9.06
C HIS A 359 9.88 -11.61 9.97
N ILE A 360 8.61 -11.81 9.61
CA ILE A 360 7.69 -12.66 10.37
C ILE A 360 8.20 -14.10 10.40
N PHE A 361 8.70 -14.62 9.28
CA PHE A 361 9.24 -15.98 9.17
C PHE A 361 10.45 -16.20 10.06
N ARG A 362 11.47 -15.33 9.99
CA ARG A 362 12.68 -15.45 10.82
C ARG A 362 12.33 -15.39 12.30
N TYR A 363 11.45 -14.46 12.68
CA TYR A 363 10.99 -14.33 14.06
C TYR A 363 10.21 -15.57 14.53
N ALA A 364 9.27 -16.06 13.72
CA ALA A 364 8.50 -17.25 14.03
C ALA A 364 9.37 -18.52 14.11
N ALA A 365 10.35 -18.68 13.22
CA ALA A 365 11.30 -19.79 13.24
C ALA A 365 12.08 -19.83 14.58
N LYS A 366 12.51 -18.66 15.05
CA LYS A 366 13.21 -18.52 16.32
C LYS A 366 12.29 -18.78 17.51
N GLU A 367 11.13 -18.13 17.58
CA GLU A 367 10.26 -18.21 18.76
C GLU A 367 9.52 -19.55 18.88
N LEU A 368 9.04 -20.11 17.76
CA LEU A 368 8.23 -21.34 17.77
C LEU A 368 9.08 -22.62 17.72
N PHE A 369 10.25 -22.56 17.06
CA PHE A 369 11.06 -23.74 16.77
C PHE A 369 12.49 -23.65 17.29
N ASN A 370 12.89 -22.53 17.91
CA ASN A 370 14.26 -22.26 18.34
C ASN A 370 15.28 -22.41 17.20
N VAL A 371 14.88 -22.03 15.97
CA VAL A 371 15.70 -22.07 14.76
C VAL A 371 16.13 -20.66 14.40
N ASP A 372 17.43 -20.39 14.43
CA ASP A 372 18.00 -19.11 14.00
C ASP A 372 18.31 -19.14 12.49
N VAL A 373 17.44 -18.51 11.71
CA VAL A 373 17.58 -18.45 10.25
C VAL A 373 18.51 -17.30 9.89
N ASN A 374 19.72 -17.64 9.44
CA ASN A 374 20.78 -16.70 9.06
C ASN A 374 21.06 -16.73 7.55
N GLY A 375 21.51 -15.61 6.99
CA GLY A 375 21.79 -15.49 5.54
C GLY A 375 20.54 -15.26 4.69
N PRO A 376 20.68 -15.05 3.36
CA PRO A 376 19.55 -14.82 2.46
C PRO A 376 18.61 -16.03 2.43
N LEU A 377 17.30 -15.77 2.35
CA LEU A 377 16.32 -16.83 2.08
C LEU A 377 16.42 -17.19 0.59
N ASP A 378 16.94 -18.37 0.27
CA ASP A 378 17.00 -18.84 -1.11
C ASP A 378 15.57 -19.00 -1.66
N GLN A 379 15.27 -18.30 -2.75
CA GLN A 379 14.04 -18.51 -3.53
C GLN A 379 14.21 -19.80 -4.35
N SER A 380 13.92 -20.95 -3.74
CA SER A 380 13.89 -22.25 -4.43
C SER A 380 12.65 -22.42 -5.29
#